data_AF-F6IVC9-F1
#
_entry.id   AF-F6IVC9-F1
#
_cell.length_a   1.000
_cell.length_b   1.000
_cell.length_c   1.000
_cell.angle_alpha   90.00
_cell.angle_beta   90.00
_cell.angle_gamma   90.00
#
_symmetry.space_group_name_H-M   'P 1'
#
loop_
_entity.id
_entity.type
_entity.pdbx_description
1 polymer ?
#
loop_
_entity_poly.entity_id
_entity_poly.type
_entity_poly.pdbx_seq_one_letter_code
_entity_poly.pdbx_strand_id
1 'polypeptide(L)'
;MNYPSNISRQQFELIRPDLEAARRSTRPRKYDLYELFCAVVYVLRTGCQWRELPVDFPRWQLVYYYYRVWSEEQIIDELSILDQCLKKLSLPYGKNSHARLEHLS
;
A
#
# COMPACT_ATOMS: atom_id res chain seq x y z
N MET A 1 14.58 -4.19 7.91
CA MET A 1 14.57 -4.92 6.63
C MET A 1 14.63 -3.93 5.48
N ASN A 2 15.55 -4.10 4.55
CA ASN A 2 15.80 -3.16 3.46
C ASN A 2 15.59 -3.87 2.12
N TYR A 3 14.42 -3.72 1.54
CA TYR A 3 14.12 -4.23 0.20
C TYR A 3 14.38 -3.15 -0.85
N PRO A 4 14.78 -3.50 -2.08
CA PRO A 4 14.90 -2.53 -3.18
C PRO A 4 13.58 -1.80 -3.51
N SER A 5 12.44 -2.37 -3.10
CA SER A 5 11.11 -1.77 -3.22
C SER A 5 10.78 -0.77 -2.12
N ASN A 6 11.55 -0.73 -1.03
CA ASN A 6 11.26 0.15 0.09
C ASN A 6 11.52 1.60 -0.29
N ILE A 7 10.63 2.47 0.18
CA ILE A 7 10.79 3.91 0.06
C ILE A 7 11.57 4.44 1.27
N SER A 8 12.20 5.60 1.11
CA SER A 8 12.87 6.25 2.24
C SER A 8 11.85 6.71 3.27
N ARG A 9 12.26 6.83 4.54
CA ARG A 9 11.39 7.39 5.58
C ARG A 9 10.97 8.83 5.27
N GLN A 10 11.85 9.62 4.63
CA GLN A 10 11.50 10.98 4.20
C GLN A 10 10.40 10.99 3.14
N GLN A 11 10.49 10.09 2.16
CA GLN A 11 9.44 9.89 1.16
C GLN A 11 8.13 9.45 1.82
N PHE A 12 8.21 8.57 2.81
CA PHE A 12 7.04 8.12 3.54
C PHE A 12 6.33 9.26 4.30
N GLU A 13 7.07 10.15 4.96
CA GLU A 13 6.46 11.28 5.68
C GLU A 13 5.64 12.21 4.75
N LEU A 14 5.95 12.27 3.46
CA LEU A 14 5.17 13.05 2.48
C LEU A 14 3.78 12.45 2.20
N ILE A 15 3.65 11.12 2.28
CA ILE A 15 2.40 10.40 1.98
C ILE A 15 1.65 9.94 3.23
N ARG A 16 2.34 9.91 4.38
CA ARG A 16 1.80 9.47 5.66
C ARG A 16 0.46 10.14 6.02
N PRO A 17 0.27 11.46 5.85
CA PRO A 17 -1.00 12.11 6.18
C PRO A 17 -2.18 11.55 5.38
N ASP A 18 -1.98 11.24 4.09
CA ASP A 18 -3.03 10.67 3.24
C ASP A 18 -3.41 9.26 3.71
N LEU A 19 -2.40 8.44 4.02
CA LEU A 19 -2.60 7.07 4.52
C LEU A 19 -3.28 7.06 5.90
N GLU A 20 -2.97 8.05 6.75
CA GLU A 20 -3.58 8.20 8.05
C GLU A 20 -5.05 8.63 7.95
N ALA A 21 -5.37 9.53 7.01
CA ALA A 21 -6.73 10.01 6.73
C ALA A 21 -7.62 8.94 6.10
N ALA A 22 -7.05 7.99 5.35
CA ALA A 22 -7.78 6.91 4.69
C ALA A 22 -8.63 6.06 5.65
N ARG A 23 -8.14 5.84 6.87
CA ARG A 23 -8.77 4.92 7.83
C ARG A 23 -9.53 5.69 8.89
N ARG A 24 -10.86 5.68 8.80
CA ARG A 24 -11.78 6.17 9.84
C ARG A 24 -11.88 5.17 11.00
N SER A 25 -10.81 4.99 11.78
CA SER A 25 -10.84 4.10 12.94
C SER A 25 -10.25 4.77 14.17
N THR A 26 -11.02 4.74 15.26
CA THR A 26 -10.63 5.22 16.59
C THR A 26 -9.72 4.25 17.34
N ARG A 27 -9.56 3.02 16.83
CA ARG A 27 -8.70 2.01 17.46
C ARG A 27 -7.24 2.26 17.11
N PRO A 28 -6.33 2.31 18.11
CA PRO A 28 -4.91 2.51 17.88
C PRO A 28 -4.33 1.46 16.93
N ARG A 29 -3.46 1.91 16.02
CA ARG A 29 -2.78 1.05 15.05
C ARG A 29 -1.72 0.23 15.80
N LYS A 30 -1.78 -1.10 15.64
CA LYS A 30 -0.78 -2.02 16.21
C LYS A 30 0.50 -2.08 15.37
N TYR A 31 0.39 -1.82 14.07
CA TYR A 31 1.49 -1.93 13.11
C TYR A 31 1.85 -0.55 12.55
N ASP A 32 3.13 -0.37 12.26
CA ASP A 32 3.64 0.84 11.61
C ASP A 32 3.08 0.95 10.19
N LEU A 33 2.54 2.12 9.83
CA LEU A 33 2.03 2.38 8.48
C LEU A 33 3.15 2.31 7.44
N TYR A 34 4.38 2.64 7.84
CA TYR A 34 5.55 2.51 6.98
C TYR A 34 5.76 1.07 6.53
N GLU A 35 5.70 0.12 7.47
CA GLU A 35 5.90 -1.30 7.17
C GLU A 35 4.78 -1.86 6.29
N LEU A 36 3.54 -1.46 6.58
CA LEU A 36 2.38 -1.83 5.76
C LEU A 36 2.50 -1.28 4.34
N PHE A 37 2.87 0.00 4.19
CA PHE A 37 3.03 0.60 2.88
C PHE A 37 4.18 -0.01 2.09
N CYS A 38 5.33 -0.27 2.73
CA CYS A 38 6.45 -0.96 2.09
C CYS A 38 6.07 -2.37 1.63
N ALA A 39 5.28 -3.10 2.43
CA ALA A 39 4.76 -4.42 2.05
C ALA A 39 3.83 -4.34 0.83
N VAL A 40 2.94 -3.34 0.78
CA VAL A 40 2.09 -3.11 -0.39
C VAL A 40 2.95 -2.81 -1.61
N VAL A 41 3.88 -1.85 -1.53
CA VAL A 41 4.77 -1.50 -2.65
C VAL A 41 5.61 -2.70 -3.11
N TYR A 42 6.06 -3.56 -2.19
CA TYR A 42 6.76 -4.79 -2.53
C TYR A 42 5.91 -5.70 -3.42
N VAL A 43 4.65 -5.97 -3.04
CA VAL A 43 3.72 -6.78 -3.83
C VAL A 43 3.45 -6.12 -5.18
N LEU A 44 3.22 -4.81 -5.21
CA LEU A 44 2.96 -4.07 -6.46
C LEU A 44 4.14 -4.13 -7.44
N ARG A 45 5.37 -4.03 -6.94
CA ARG A 45 6.59 -4.05 -7.77
C ARG A 45 6.98 -5.44 -8.23
N THR A 46 6.78 -6.46 -7.39
CA THR A 46 7.18 -7.85 -7.69
C THR A 46 6.08 -8.63 -8.38
N GLY A 47 4.82 -8.26 -8.19
CA GLY A 47 3.65 -9.02 -8.63
C GLY A 47 3.49 -10.36 -7.92
N CYS A 48 4.12 -10.55 -6.74
CA CYS A 48 3.99 -11.80 -5.99
C CYS A 48 2.57 -11.98 -5.44
N GLN A 49 2.18 -13.22 -5.14
CA GLN A 49 0.94 -13.51 -4.43
C GLN A 49 1.01 -12.93 -3.02
N TRP A 50 -0.12 -12.49 -2.46
CA TRP A 50 -0.15 -11.94 -1.10
C TRP A 50 0.35 -12.95 -0.04
N ARG A 51 0.09 -14.24 -0.26
CA ARG A 51 0.52 -15.32 0.65
C ARG A 51 2.03 -15.59 0.60
N GLU A 52 2.69 -15.15 -0.46
CA GLU A 52 4.14 -15.28 -0.68
C GLU A 52 4.91 -14.06 -0.15
N LEU A 53 4.23 -13.16 0.58
CA LEU A 53 4.88 -12.02 1.20
C LEU A 53 5.96 -12.51 2.19
N PRO A 54 7.17 -11.95 2.15
CA PRO A 54 8.23 -12.28 3.09
C PRO A 54 7.77 -12.18 4.55
N VAL A 55 8.22 -13.14 5.38
CA VAL A 55 7.75 -13.33 6.77
C VAL A 55 8.10 -12.19 7.72
N ASP A 56 9.02 -11.32 7.31
CA ASP A 56 9.47 -10.14 8.02
C ASP A 56 8.58 -8.92 7.79
N PHE A 57 7.66 -8.97 6.82
CA PHE A 57 6.59 -8.00 6.71
C PHE A 57 5.43 -8.31 7.68
N PRO A 58 4.55 -7.33 7.96
CA PRO A 58 3.30 -7.58 8.66
C PRO A 58 2.49 -8.69 7.97
N ARG A 59 1.65 -9.38 8.74
CA ARG A 59 0.82 -10.49 8.22
C ARG A 59 0.09 -10.10 6.94
N TRP A 60 0.17 -10.94 5.91
CA TRP A 60 -0.37 -10.63 4.59
C TRP A 60 -1.85 -10.24 4.60
N GLN A 61 -2.67 -10.81 5.50
CA GLN A 61 -4.09 -10.43 5.61
C GLN A 61 -4.26 -8.96 5.98
N LEU A 62 -3.38 -8.47 6.85
CA LEU A 62 -3.39 -7.07 7.26
C LEU A 62 -2.90 -6.16 6.14
N VAL A 63 -1.83 -6.57 5.44
CA VAL A 63 -1.31 -5.85 4.27
C VAL A 63 -2.38 -5.75 3.19
N TYR A 64 -3.06 -6.86 2.89
CA TYR A 64 -4.17 -6.89 1.93
C TYR A 64 -5.36 -6.02 2.36
N TYR A 65 -5.71 -6.04 3.65
CA TYR A 65 -6.74 -5.15 4.19
C TYR A 65 -6.39 -3.67 3.95
N TYR A 66 -5.16 -3.25 4.25
CA TYR A 66 -4.73 -1.88 4.02
C TYR A 66 -4.63 -1.52 2.54
N TYR A 67 -4.15 -2.45 1.71
CA TYR A 67 -4.22 -2.31 0.26
C TYR A 67 -5.65 -2.02 -0.17
N ARG A 68 -6.65 -2.83 0.21
CA ARG A 68 -8.05 -2.61 -0.15
C ARG A 68 -8.56 -1.22 0.30
N VAL A 69 -8.28 -0.83 1.54
CA VAL A 69 -8.69 0.49 2.08
C VAL A 69 -8.06 1.65 1.31
N TRP A 70 -6.79 1.55 0.93
CA TRP A 70 -6.10 2.63 0.19
C TRP A 70 -6.43 2.65 -1.29
N SER A 71 -6.82 1.51 -1.84
CA SER A 71 -7.07 1.31 -3.25
C SER A 71 -8.54 1.52 -3.64
N GLU A 72 -9.42 1.69 -2.65
CA GLU A 72 -10.82 2.02 -2.88
C GLU A 72 -10.94 3.45 -3.41
N GLU A 73 -11.56 3.63 -4.58
CA GLU A 73 -11.87 4.94 -5.13
C GLU A 73 -12.90 5.62 -4.23
N GLN A 74 -12.54 6.78 -3.67
CA GLN A 74 -13.42 7.49 -2.72
C GLN A 74 -14.51 8.29 -3.43
N ILE A 75 -14.29 8.64 -4.70
CA ILE A 75 -15.16 9.46 -5.55
C ILE A 75 -15.01 8.96 -7.00
N ILE A 76 -16.11 8.94 -7.75
CA ILE A 76 -16.12 8.60 -9.19
C ILE A 76 -15.18 9.55 -9.93
N ASP A 77 -14.26 9.01 -10.74
CA ASP A 77 -13.23 9.71 -11.52
C ASP A 77 -12.03 10.30 -10.75
N GLU A 78 -11.93 10.09 -9.42
CA GLU A 78 -10.75 10.48 -8.65
C GLU A 78 -9.76 9.33 -8.43
N LEU A 79 -8.47 9.67 -8.28
CA LEU A 79 -7.43 8.70 -7.95
C LEU A 79 -7.63 8.17 -6.53
N SER A 80 -7.46 6.85 -6.35
CA SER A 80 -7.42 6.24 -5.02
C SER A 80 -6.30 6.85 -4.17
N ILE A 81 -6.37 6.71 -2.85
CA ILE A 81 -5.29 7.20 -1.97
C ILE A 81 -3.96 6.53 -2.34
N LEU A 82 -4.00 5.24 -2.67
CA LEU A 82 -2.82 4.51 -3.12
C LEU A 82 -2.23 5.14 -4.39
N ASP A 83 -3.05 5.43 -5.38
CA ASP A 83 -2.61 6.09 -6.62
C ASP A 83 -2.01 7.48 -6.37
N GLN A 84 -2.62 8.27 -5.49
CA GLN A 84 -2.12 9.57 -5.09
C GLN A 84 -0.74 9.46 -4.43
N CYS A 85 -0.58 8.53 -3.49
CA CYS A 85 0.70 8.29 -2.82
C CYS A 85 1.77 7.81 -3.82
N LEU A 86 1.45 6.87 -4.70
CA LEU A 86 2.38 6.36 -5.71
C LEU A 86 2.79 7.46 -6.70
N LYS A 87 1.85 8.31 -7.12
CA LYS A 87 2.14 9.48 -7.96
C LYS A 87 3.04 10.50 -7.27
N LYS A 88 2.79 10.82 -5.99
CA LYS A 88 3.67 11.70 -5.17
C LYS A 88 5.10 11.17 -5.09
N LEU A 89 5.23 9.84 -5.07
CA LEU A 89 6.52 9.15 -5.01
C LEU A 89 7.15 8.88 -6.38
N SER A 90 6.48 9.28 -7.48
CA SER A 90 6.90 8.97 -8.86
C SER A 90 7.17 7.47 -9.08
N LEU A 91 6.44 6.61 -8.36
CA LEU A 91 6.56 5.16 -8.51
C LEU A 91 5.71 4.71 -9.72
N PRO A 92 6.27 3.87 -10.61
CA PRO A 92 5.52 3.38 -11.77
C PRO A 92 4.39 2.47 -11.30
N TYR A 93 3.16 2.94 -11.45
CA TYR A 93 1.94 2.17 -11.19
C TYR A 93 0.90 2.50 -12.26
N GLY A 94 0.42 1.48 -12.96
CA GLY A 94 -0.61 1.62 -14.00
C GLY A 94 -1.98 1.21 -13.45
N LYS A 95 -3.03 1.99 -13.75
CA LYS A 95 -4.43 1.70 -13.36
C LYS A 95 -4.92 0.28 -13.72
N ASN A 96 -4.28 -0.37 -14.70
CA ASN A 96 -4.55 -1.77 -15.08
C ASN A 96 -4.01 -2.83 -14.09
N SER A 97 -3.29 -2.43 -13.04
CA SER A 97 -2.70 -3.35 -12.05
C SER A 97 -3.74 -3.88 -11.07
N HIS A 98 -4.80 -3.11 -10.81
CA HIS A 98 -5.92 -3.54 -9.96
C HIS A 98 -6.54 -4.85 -10.44
N ALA A 99 -6.84 -4.93 -11.74
CA ALA A 99 -7.40 -6.12 -12.36
C ALA A 99 -6.46 -7.34 -12.29
N ARG A 100 -5.13 -7.12 -12.24
CA ARG A 100 -4.15 -8.20 -12.12
C ARG A 100 -4.05 -8.75 -10.70
N LEU A 101 -4.34 -7.94 -9.68
CA LEU A 101 -4.15 -8.28 -8.27
C LEU A 101 -5.40 -8.89 -7.61
N GLU A 102 -6.59 -8.72 -8.19
CA GLU A 102 -7.82 -9.35 -7.68
C GLU A 102 -7.81 -10.88 -7.83
N HIS A 103 -7.01 -11.42 -8.76
CA HIS A 103 -6.86 -12.87 -8.98
C HIS A 103 -5.76 -13.52 -8.09
N LEU A 104 -5.06 -12.76 -7.25
CA LEU A 104 -3.89 -13.22 -6.47
C LEU A 104 -4.21 -13.57 -5.00
N SER A 105 -5.50 -13.79 -4.67
CA SER A 105 -5.97 -14.15 -3.31
C SER A 105 -6.18 -15.66 -3.08
#